data_AF-A0A150URJ5-F1
#
_entry.id   AF-A0A150URJ5-F1
#
_cell.length_a   1.000
_cell.length_b   1.000
_cell.length_c   1.000
_cell.angle_alpha   90.00
_cell.angle_beta   90.00
_cell.angle_gamma   90.00
#
_symmetry.space_group_name_H-M   'P 1'
#
loop_
_entity.id
_entity.type
_entity.pdbx_description
1 polymer ?
#
loop_
_entity_poly.entity_id
_entity_poly.type
_entity_poly.pdbx_seq_one_letter_code
_entity_poly.pdbx_strand_id
1 'polypeptide(L)'
;APANGVVEYEERVFRKGFGSDTGPYIGTPTVELDHLWDDLYQYGVTIRITRDDAERLVDPVVPIWNMPDHYMTGLDVFHQLHCVNTFRKVAWPEYYGLGFFFANGTRNEPFTEHYEHCIEHLREAVMCHGDVSPLQYVWSERAQTVQTEMKSRHQCKNFEKIKQWAFDRWVKVDRHHSPFTWLPAEDSAAIIA
;
A
#
# COMPACT_ATOMS: atom_id res chain seq x y z
N ALA A 1 13.25 10.75 -7.29
CA ALA A 1 12.66 9.44 -7.60
C ALA A 1 12.33 9.38 -9.10
N PRO A 2 12.31 8.19 -9.72
CA PRO A 2 12.10 8.06 -11.17
C PRO A 2 10.72 8.57 -11.63
N ALA A 3 9.73 8.60 -10.74
CA ALA A 3 8.40 9.15 -11.01
C ALA A 3 8.26 10.68 -10.80
N ASN A 4 9.34 11.41 -10.48
CA ASN A 4 9.25 12.85 -10.17
C ASN A 4 8.60 13.67 -11.30
N GLY A 5 8.79 13.27 -12.56
CA GLY A 5 8.24 13.98 -13.73
C GLY A 5 6.72 13.92 -13.88
N VAL A 6 6.02 13.05 -13.14
CA VAL A 6 4.54 12.95 -13.16
C VAL A 6 3.90 13.43 -11.85
N VAL A 7 4.69 13.95 -10.91
CA VAL A 7 4.16 14.45 -9.64
C VAL A 7 3.41 15.74 -9.89
N GLU A 8 2.11 15.68 -9.62
CA GLU A 8 1.23 16.84 -9.55
C GLU A 8 0.54 16.86 -8.20
N TYR A 9 0.12 18.04 -7.75
CA TYR A 9 -0.58 18.21 -6.48
C TYR A 9 -2.06 18.48 -6.71
N GLU A 10 -2.88 17.94 -5.82
CA GLU A 10 -4.32 18.18 -5.79
C GLU A 10 -4.81 18.32 -4.36
N GLU A 11 -5.92 19.04 -4.19
CA GLU A 11 -6.59 19.10 -2.91
C GLU A 11 -7.52 17.89 -2.75
N ARG A 12 -7.42 17.20 -1.62
CA ARG A 12 -8.35 16.13 -1.24
C ARG A 12 -8.96 16.43 0.12
N VAL A 13 -10.24 16.14 0.26
CA VAL A 13 -10.90 16.14 1.57
C VAL A 13 -10.94 14.71 2.07
N PHE A 14 -10.28 14.45 3.20
CA PHE A 14 -10.29 13.12 3.80
C PHE A 14 -11.68 12.85 4.38
N ARG A 15 -12.12 11.59 4.28
CA ARG A 15 -13.39 11.15 4.88
C ARG A 15 -13.18 10.84 6.35
N LYS A 16 -14.25 10.93 7.17
CA LYS A 16 -14.19 10.58 8.59
C LYS A 16 -13.84 9.11 8.83
N GLY A 17 -14.26 8.22 7.93
CA GLY A 17 -13.97 6.79 8.01
C GLY A 17 -14.89 6.00 8.94
N PHE A 18 -15.91 6.63 9.52
CA PHE A 18 -16.91 5.99 10.39
C PHE A 18 -18.30 6.64 10.23
N GLY A 19 -19.33 5.98 10.78
CA GLY A 19 -20.72 6.40 10.62
C GLY A 19 -21.16 6.27 9.16
N SER A 20 -21.83 7.29 8.63
CA SER A 20 -22.25 7.34 7.22
C SER A 20 -21.19 7.91 6.26
N ASP A 21 -20.05 8.40 6.77
CA ASP A 21 -18.97 9.00 5.97
C ASP A 21 -17.77 8.04 5.87
N THR A 22 -18.04 6.85 5.34
CA THR A 22 -17.06 5.79 5.12
C THR A 22 -16.51 5.80 3.69
N GLY A 23 -15.34 5.20 3.49
CA GLY A 23 -14.72 4.96 2.18
C GLY A 23 -15.06 3.57 1.62
N PRO A 24 -14.85 3.31 0.32
CA PRO A 24 -15.07 1.99 -0.27
C PRO A 24 -14.01 0.95 0.11
N TYR A 25 -12.92 1.37 0.78
CA TYR A 25 -11.76 0.52 1.11
C TYR A 25 -11.83 -0.09 2.52
N ILE A 26 -12.97 0.00 3.21
CA ILE A 26 -13.17 -0.53 4.57
C ILE A 26 -14.47 -1.34 4.65
N GLY A 27 -14.53 -2.29 5.59
CA GLY A 27 -15.72 -3.11 5.83
C GLY A 27 -15.38 -4.59 6.05
N THR A 28 -16.43 -5.42 6.05
CA THR A 28 -16.33 -6.88 6.08
C THR A 28 -15.62 -7.37 4.80
N PRO A 29 -14.77 -8.40 4.88
CA PRO A 29 -14.11 -8.97 3.72
C PRO A 29 -15.10 -9.43 2.65
N THR A 30 -14.84 -9.02 1.41
CA THR A 30 -15.50 -9.53 0.20
C THR A 30 -14.47 -9.56 -0.93
N VAL A 31 -14.77 -10.33 -1.98
CA VAL A 31 -13.93 -10.40 -3.19
C VAL A 31 -13.82 -9.02 -3.85
N GLU A 32 -14.90 -8.24 -3.88
CA GLU A 32 -14.91 -6.89 -4.44
C GLU A 32 -14.01 -5.94 -3.65
N LEU A 33 -14.03 -6.03 -2.31
CA LEU A 33 -13.14 -5.22 -1.47
C LEU A 33 -11.67 -5.60 -1.70
N ASP A 34 -11.37 -6.88 -1.86
CA ASP A 34 -10.00 -7.34 -2.16
C ASP A 34 -9.52 -6.83 -3.53
N HIS A 35 -10.36 -6.88 -4.55
CA HIS A 35 -10.05 -6.30 -5.86
C HIS A 35 -9.78 -4.80 -5.79
N LEU A 36 -10.58 -4.04 -5.03
CA LEU A 36 -10.33 -2.60 -4.83
C LEU A 36 -8.93 -2.36 -4.27
N TRP A 37 -8.49 -3.16 -3.29
CA TRP A 37 -7.15 -3.03 -2.72
C TRP A 37 -6.05 -3.49 -3.67
N ASP A 38 -6.22 -4.62 -4.36
CA ASP A 38 -5.22 -5.12 -5.30
C ASP A 38 -4.99 -4.11 -6.44
N ASP A 39 -6.06 -3.47 -6.94
CA ASP A 39 -6.01 -2.44 -7.98
C ASP A 39 -5.27 -1.14 -7.56
N LEU A 40 -5.01 -0.95 -6.26
CA LEU A 40 -4.22 0.19 -5.78
C LEU A 40 -2.72 -0.01 -6.00
N TYR A 41 -2.21 -1.23 -5.85
CA TYR A 41 -0.75 -1.43 -5.72
C TYR A 41 -0.15 -2.60 -6.47
N GLN A 42 -0.93 -3.60 -6.92
CA GLN A 42 -0.40 -4.88 -7.40
C GLN A 42 0.64 -4.77 -8.55
N TYR A 43 0.53 -3.74 -9.39
CA TYR A 43 1.43 -3.53 -10.53
C TYR A 43 2.51 -2.46 -10.29
N GLY A 44 2.43 -1.73 -9.18
CA GLY A 44 3.35 -0.62 -8.89
C GLY A 44 4.58 -1.03 -8.06
N VAL A 45 4.50 -2.19 -7.40
CA VAL A 45 5.58 -2.72 -6.55
C VAL A 45 6.80 -3.16 -7.37
N THR A 46 6.60 -3.52 -8.64
CA THR A 46 7.71 -3.92 -9.52
C THR A 46 7.57 -3.31 -10.91
N ILE A 47 8.44 -2.35 -11.22
CA ILE A 47 8.43 -1.57 -12.44
C ILE A 47 9.79 -1.62 -13.14
N ARG A 48 9.78 -1.38 -14.45
CA ARG A 48 10.97 -1.11 -15.24
C ARG A 48 11.24 0.39 -15.32
N ILE A 49 12.52 0.74 -15.25
CA ILE A 49 13.04 2.06 -15.58
C ILE A 49 14.14 1.93 -16.63
N THR A 50 14.45 3.02 -17.33
CA THR A 50 15.52 3.04 -18.33
C THR A 50 16.89 3.09 -17.64
N ARG A 51 17.96 2.80 -18.39
CA ARG A 51 19.33 3.05 -17.98
C ARG A 51 19.54 4.47 -17.46
N ASP A 52 19.08 5.48 -18.20
CA ASP A 52 19.22 6.89 -17.80
C ASP A 52 18.56 7.19 -16.46
N ASP A 53 17.38 6.59 -16.19
CA ASP A 53 16.70 6.76 -14.90
C ASP A 53 17.45 6.02 -13.78
N ALA A 54 17.97 4.82 -14.06
CA ALA A 54 18.74 4.02 -13.11
C ALA A 54 20.06 4.71 -12.71
N GLU A 55 20.78 5.30 -13.66
CA GLU A 55 22.05 6.00 -13.43
C GLU A 55 21.88 7.31 -12.63
N ARG A 56 20.64 7.85 -12.56
CA ARG A 56 20.31 9.02 -11.73
C ARG A 56 19.95 8.66 -10.29
N LEU A 57 19.79 7.37 -9.98
CA LEU A 57 19.50 6.94 -8.62
C LEU A 57 20.77 6.98 -7.77
N VAL A 58 20.61 7.29 -6.48
CA VAL A 58 21.71 7.23 -5.51
C VAL A 58 22.09 5.78 -5.27
N ASP A 59 21.09 4.91 -5.08
CA ASP A 59 21.28 3.50 -4.84
C ASP A 59 21.14 2.69 -6.15
N PRO A 60 22.00 1.69 -6.37
CA PRO A 60 21.99 0.89 -7.58
C PRO A 60 20.75 0.00 -7.67
N VAL A 61 20.29 -0.25 -8.88
CA VAL A 61 19.16 -1.13 -9.20
C VAL A 61 19.59 -2.30 -10.08
N VAL A 62 18.77 -3.35 -10.10
CA VAL A 62 19.10 -4.61 -10.78
C VAL A 62 18.69 -4.53 -12.26
N PRO A 63 19.58 -4.89 -13.22
CA PRO A 63 19.21 -4.97 -14.63
C PRO A 63 18.23 -6.12 -14.88
N ILE A 64 17.34 -5.96 -15.86
CA ILE A 64 16.39 -7.02 -16.23
C ILE A 64 17.04 -7.92 -17.29
N TRP A 65 17.22 -9.19 -16.95
CA TRP A 65 18.00 -10.17 -17.73
C TRP A 65 17.63 -10.23 -19.22
N ASN A 66 16.35 -10.16 -19.57
CA ASN A 66 15.85 -10.25 -20.94
C ASN A 66 15.42 -8.91 -21.55
N MET A 67 15.76 -7.77 -20.91
CA MET A 67 15.46 -6.43 -21.41
C MET A 67 16.71 -5.54 -21.29
N PRO A 68 17.56 -5.49 -22.33
CA PRO A 68 18.71 -4.60 -22.36
C PRO A 68 18.31 -3.14 -22.06
N ASP A 69 19.18 -2.42 -21.37
CA ASP A 69 19.00 -1.01 -20.96
C ASP A 69 17.77 -0.75 -20.06
N HIS A 70 17.18 -1.79 -19.49
CA HIS A 70 16.11 -1.70 -18.52
C HIS A 70 16.52 -2.28 -17.17
N TYR A 71 16.08 -1.61 -16.12
CA TYR A 71 16.36 -1.96 -14.74
C TYR A 71 15.06 -2.08 -13.95
N MET A 72 15.07 -2.94 -12.95
CA MET A 72 13.93 -3.23 -12.10
C MET A 72 14.02 -2.49 -10.78
N THR A 73 12.91 -1.87 -10.38
CA THR A 73 12.75 -1.18 -9.10
C THR A 73 11.25 -1.17 -8.72
N GLY A 74 10.87 -0.43 -7.68
CA GLY A 74 9.48 -0.19 -7.28
C GLY A 74 9.27 1.27 -6.86
N LEU A 75 8.03 1.74 -6.82
CA LEU A 75 7.73 2.95 -6.05
C LEU A 75 7.26 2.57 -4.65
N ASP A 76 7.88 3.19 -3.66
CA ASP A 76 7.68 2.85 -2.25
C ASP A 76 6.23 3.01 -1.77
N VAL A 77 5.46 3.94 -2.36
CA VAL A 77 4.03 4.14 -2.06
C VAL A 77 3.19 2.87 -2.25
N PHE A 78 3.57 1.97 -3.18
CA PHE A 78 2.84 0.73 -3.40
C PHE A 78 3.19 -0.34 -2.35
N HIS A 79 4.43 -0.33 -1.84
CA HIS A 79 4.81 -1.15 -0.69
C HIS A 79 4.11 -0.66 0.60
N GLN A 80 4.03 0.66 0.78
CA GLN A 80 3.24 1.26 1.85
C GLN A 80 1.76 0.85 1.77
N LEU A 81 1.14 0.88 0.58
CA LEU A 81 -0.24 0.43 0.39
C LEU A 81 -0.42 -1.07 0.64
N HIS A 82 0.57 -1.90 0.28
CA HIS A 82 0.60 -3.31 0.65
C HIS A 82 0.61 -3.48 2.18
N CYS A 83 1.45 -2.74 2.91
CA CYS A 83 1.47 -2.75 4.37
C CYS A 83 0.11 -2.37 4.97
N VAL A 84 -0.53 -1.30 4.46
CA VAL A 84 -1.89 -0.91 4.91
C VAL A 84 -2.91 -2.02 4.65
N ASN A 85 -2.85 -2.69 3.49
CA ASN A 85 -3.72 -3.81 3.19
C ASN A 85 -3.48 -5.01 4.12
N THR A 86 -2.22 -5.27 4.49
CA THR A 86 -1.88 -6.29 5.50
C THR A 86 -2.57 -5.99 6.83
N PHE A 87 -2.51 -4.75 7.33
CA PHE A 87 -3.24 -4.36 8.56
C PHE A 87 -4.75 -4.57 8.43
N ARG A 88 -5.34 -4.22 7.27
CA ARG A 88 -6.77 -4.49 7.01
C ARG A 88 -7.08 -5.98 7.14
N LYS A 89 -6.27 -6.85 6.54
CA LYS A 89 -6.50 -8.31 6.54
C LYS A 89 -6.29 -8.94 7.92
N VAL A 90 -5.34 -8.43 8.72
CA VAL A 90 -5.12 -8.89 10.12
C VAL A 90 -6.35 -8.72 10.99
N ALA A 91 -7.23 -7.75 10.70
CA ALA A 91 -8.48 -7.55 11.43
C ALA A 91 -9.53 -8.66 11.19
N TRP A 92 -9.30 -9.54 10.21
CA TRP A 92 -10.20 -10.64 9.84
C TRP A 92 -9.43 -11.96 9.68
N PRO A 93 -8.77 -12.43 10.76
CA PRO A 93 -7.87 -13.58 10.71
C PRO A 93 -8.60 -14.87 10.29
N GLU A 94 -9.89 -15.00 10.61
CA GLU A 94 -10.72 -16.16 10.25
C GLU A 94 -11.01 -16.22 8.75
N TYR A 95 -11.08 -15.06 8.08
CA TYR A 95 -11.35 -14.99 6.64
C TYR A 95 -10.08 -15.18 5.82
N TYR A 96 -8.97 -14.55 6.23
CA TYR A 96 -7.72 -14.56 5.46
C TYR A 96 -6.71 -15.64 5.90
N GLY A 97 -6.96 -16.33 7.03
CA GLY A 97 -6.00 -17.28 7.59
C GLY A 97 -4.69 -16.62 8.06
N LEU A 98 -4.70 -15.32 8.31
CA LEU A 98 -3.53 -14.54 8.73
C LEU A 98 -3.61 -14.28 10.23
N GLY A 99 -2.60 -14.71 10.99
CA GLY A 99 -2.60 -14.53 12.43
C GLY A 99 -1.22 -14.66 13.06
N PHE A 100 -1.09 -14.09 14.25
CA PHE A 100 0.14 -14.10 15.05
C PHE A 100 0.45 -15.45 15.68
N PHE A 101 -0.48 -16.40 15.65
CA PHE A 101 -0.32 -17.72 16.25
C PHE A 101 -0.81 -18.79 15.28
N PHE A 102 -0.11 -19.93 15.25
CA PHE A 102 -0.58 -21.12 14.57
C PHE A 102 -1.65 -21.85 15.42
N ALA A 103 -2.34 -22.82 14.82
CA ALA A 103 -3.38 -23.61 15.49
C ALA A 103 -2.87 -24.38 16.73
N ASN A 104 -1.58 -24.69 16.79
CA ASN A 104 -0.94 -25.34 17.94
C ASN A 104 -0.58 -24.35 19.09
N GLY A 105 -0.91 -23.06 18.94
CA GLY A 105 -0.64 -22.01 19.92
C GLY A 105 0.78 -21.43 19.88
N THR A 106 1.66 -21.90 19.00
CA THR A 106 3.00 -21.31 18.86
C THR A 106 2.93 -20.01 18.06
N ARG A 107 3.82 -19.07 18.36
CA ARG A 107 3.91 -17.79 17.64
C ARG A 107 4.25 -18.04 16.16
N ASN A 108 3.55 -17.36 15.28
CA ASN A 108 3.90 -17.24 13.88
C ASN A 108 4.93 -16.11 13.74
N GLU A 109 6.19 -16.43 14.02
CA GLU A 109 7.29 -15.46 13.95
C GLU A 109 7.45 -14.85 12.56
N PRO A 110 7.40 -15.59 11.44
CA PRO A 110 7.50 -14.98 10.10
C PRO A 110 6.44 -13.91 9.84
N PHE A 111 5.19 -14.18 10.23
CA PHE A 111 4.12 -13.19 10.10
C PHE A 111 4.31 -12.01 11.06
N THR A 112 4.78 -12.28 12.28
CA THR A 112 5.08 -11.24 13.27
C THR A 112 6.14 -10.29 12.78
N GLU A 113 7.28 -10.80 12.30
CA GLU A 113 8.37 -10.01 11.74
C GLU A 113 7.89 -9.17 10.55
N HIS A 114 7.10 -9.77 9.65
CA HIS A 114 6.52 -9.03 8.52
C HIS A 114 5.58 -7.91 8.99
N TYR A 115 4.74 -8.17 9.98
CA TYR A 115 3.84 -7.16 10.55
C TYR A 115 4.61 -6.02 11.24
N GLU A 116 5.66 -6.32 11.99
CA GLU A 116 6.53 -5.33 12.63
C GLU A 116 7.28 -4.48 11.60
N HIS A 117 7.77 -5.09 10.50
CA HIS A 117 8.32 -4.38 9.35
C HIS A 117 7.31 -3.42 8.73
N CYS A 118 6.05 -3.84 8.58
CA CYS A 118 4.98 -2.99 8.08
C CYS A 118 4.74 -1.78 9.00
N ILE A 119 4.78 -1.97 10.32
CA ILE A 119 4.66 -0.87 11.30
C ILE A 119 5.79 0.13 11.11
N GLU A 120 7.04 -0.35 11.11
CA GLU A 120 8.21 0.51 11.05
C GLU A 120 8.30 1.27 9.73
N HIS A 121 8.03 0.57 8.62
CA HIS A 121 8.05 1.17 7.30
C HIS A 121 6.96 2.25 7.13
N LEU A 122 5.74 2.01 7.62
CA LEU A 122 4.69 3.03 7.61
C LEU A 122 5.01 4.20 8.55
N ARG A 123 5.62 3.95 9.72
CA ARG A 123 6.05 5.02 10.64
C ARG A 123 7.04 5.95 9.96
N GLU A 124 8.09 5.41 9.35
CA GLU A 124 9.08 6.17 8.59
C GLU A 124 8.44 6.90 7.41
N ALA A 125 7.54 6.25 6.67
CA ALA A 125 6.84 6.88 5.55
C ALA A 125 6.00 8.09 5.98
N VAL A 126 5.23 7.98 7.07
CA VAL A 126 4.41 9.07 7.61
C VAL A 126 5.28 10.23 8.04
N MET A 127 6.39 9.96 8.74
CA MET A 127 7.32 11.00 9.20
C MET A 127 8.07 11.66 8.04
N CYS A 128 8.45 10.89 7.01
CA CYS A 128 9.12 11.39 5.82
C CYS A 128 8.23 12.34 5.01
N HIS A 129 6.94 12.02 4.87
CA HIS A 129 5.99 12.85 4.12
C HIS A 129 5.47 14.03 4.95
N GLY A 130 5.33 13.87 6.27
CA GLY A 130 5.07 14.95 7.22
C GLY A 130 3.89 15.85 6.86
N ASP A 131 2.67 15.33 6.93
CA ASP A 131 1.46 16.13 6.65
C ASP A 131 1.27 17.24 7.71
N VAL A 132 1.43 18.49 7.27
CA VAL A 132 1.28 19.69 8.11
C VAL A 132 -0.11 20.33 8.02
N SER A 133 -1.08 19.66 7.41
CA SER A 133 -2.46 20.12 7.38
C SER A 133 -3.03 20.21 8.81
N PRO A 134 -3.77 21.27 9.16
CA PRO A 134 -4.22 21.47 10.53
C PRO A 134 -5.26 20.42 10.94
N LEU A 135 -5.02 19.76 12.08
CA LEU A 135 -6.03 18.96 12.75
C LEU A 135 -7.06 19.90 13.41
N GLN A 136 -8.24 19.99 12.81
CA GLN A 136 -9.26 20.94 13.24
C GLN A 136 -10.02 20.44 14.47
N TYR A 137 -10.33 21.35 15.38
CA TYR A 137 -11.20 21.11 16.53
C TYR A 137 -12.46 21.97 16.41
N VAL A 138 -13.62 21.35 16.61
CA VAL A 138 -14.95 21.97 16.48
C VAL A 138 -15.80 21.71 17.72
N TRP A 139 -16.67 22.65 18.08
CA TRP A 139 -17.66 22.43 19.13
C TRP A 139 -18.76 21.48 18.64
N SER A 140 -18.99 20.39 19.37
CA SER A 140 -20.04 19.43 19.06
C SER A 140 -21.25 19.68 19.96
N GLU A 141 -22.32 20.25 19.41
CA GLU A 141 -23.55 20.48 20.17
C GLU A 141 -24.15 19.17 20.70
N ARG A 142 -24.01 18.07 19.97
CA ARG A 142 -24.50 16.76 20.42
C ARG A 142 -23.73 16.25 21.64
N ALA A 143 -22.41 16.46 21.68
CA ALA A 143 -21.56 15.94 22.74
C ALA A 143 -21.27 16.97 23.84
N GLN A 144 -21.68 18.23 23.65
CA GLN A 144 -21.40 19.37 24.53
C GLN A 144 -19.91 19.47 24.89
N THR A 145 -19.04 19.22 23.90
CA THR A 145 -17.59 19.24 24.07
C THR A 145 -16.89 19.52 22.74
N VAL A 146 -15.60 19.88 22.81
CA VAL A 146 -14.73 20.02 21.65
C VAL A 146 -14.40 18.64 21.09
N GLN A 147 -14.58 18.47 19.79
CA GLN A 147 -14.24 17.25 19.05
C GLN A 147 -13.33 17.57 17.87
N THR A 148 -12.54 16.60 17.47
CA THR A 148 -11.73 16.71 16.26
C THR A 148 -12.63 16.58 15.02
N GLU A 149 -12.49 17.50 14.07
CA GLU A 149 -13.08 17.36 12.74
C GLU A 149 -12.11 16.58 11.85
N MET A 150 -12.43 15.30 11.65
CA MET A 150 -11.64 14.37 10.84
C MET A 150 -11.83 14.58 9.33
N LYS A 151 -12.89 15.28 8.92
CA LYS A 151 -13.11 15.68 7.53
C LYS A 151 -12.36 16.97 7.23
N SER A 152 -11.08 16.85 6.97
CA SER A 152 -10.17 17.98 6.69
C SER A 152 -9.68 17.98 5.25
N ARG A 153 -9.26 19.16 4.77
CA ARG A 153 -8.65 19.36 3.45
C ARG A 153 -7.13 19.18 3.57
N HIS A 154 -6.56 18.44 2.63
CA HIS A 154 -5.14 18.14 2.53
C HIS A 154 -4.66 18.45 1.11
N GLN A 155 -3.40 18.84 0.98
CA GLN A 155 -2.72 18.88 -0.31
C GLN A 155 -1.98 17.56 -0.51
N CYS A 156 -2.37 16.79 -1.53
CA CYS A 156 -1.84 15.47 -1.81
C CYS A 156 -1.15 15.45 -3.17
N LYS A 157 -0.20 14.53 -3.36
CA LYS A 157 0.22 14.18 -4.71
C LYS A 157 -0.93 13.45 -5.40
N ASN A 158 -1.18 13.74 -6.67
CA ASN A 158 -2.18 13.05 -7.47
C ASN A 158 -1.77 11.58 -7.63
N PHE A 159 -2.38 10.73 -6.82
CA PHE A 159 -2.04 9.32 -6.77
C PHE A 159 -2.33 8.60 -8.08
N GLU A 160 -3.38 9.00 -8.82
CA GLU A 160 -3.75 8.32 -10.06
C GLU A 160 -2.69 8.52 -11.15
N LYS A 161 -2.09 9.71 -11.24
CA LYS A 161 -0.97 9.96 -12.16
C LYS A 161 0.27 9.14 -11.83
N ILE A 162 0.57 8.99 -10.54
CA ILE A 162 1.68 8.15 -10.06
C ILE A 162 1.39 6.68 -10.35
N LYS A 163 0.16 6.23 -10.06
CA LYS A 163 -0.33 4.88 -10.32
C LYS A 163 -0.23 4.51 -11.79
N GLN A 164 -0.82 5.32 -12.66
CA GLN A 164 -0.79 5.09 -14.10
C GLN A 164 0.66 5.01 -14.62
N TRP A 165 1.52 5.95 -14.23
CA TRP A 165 2.92 5.94 -14.64
C TRP A 165 3.65 4.64 -14.26
N ALA A 166 3.39 4.13 -13.05
CA ALA A 166 3.99 2.90 -12.56
C ALA A 166 3.40 1.67 -13.25
N PHE A 167 2.08 1.62 -13.44
CA PHE A 167 1.39 0.49 -14.03
C PHE A 167 1.76 0.30 -15.51
N ASP A 168 1.96 1.40 -16.26
CA ASP A 168 2.47 1.37 -17.65
C ASP A 168 3.90 0.79 -17.76
N ARG A 169 4.60 0.73 -16.62
CA ARG A 169 5.98 0.24 -16.48
C ARG A 169 6.05 -1.08 -15.73
N TRP A 170 4.92 -1.70 -15.40
CA TRP A 170 4.91 -2.94 -14.67
C TRP A 170 5.72 -4.03 -15.39
N VAL A 171 6.50 -4.77 -14.61
CA VAL A 171 7.22 -5.94 -15.09
C VAL A 171 6.55 -7.17 -14.50
N LYS A 172 6.12 -8.07 -15.37
CA LYS A 172 5.64 -9.39 -14.95
C LYS A 172 6.83 -10.19 -14.43
N VAL A 173 7.00 -10.20 -13.12
CA VAL A 173 7.90 -11.12 -12.43
C VAL A 173 7.15 -12.43 -12.24
N ASP A 174 7.75 -13.55 -12.61
CA ASP A 174 7.22 -14.88 -12.27
C ASP A 174 7.05 -14.96 -10.74
N ARG A 175 5.93 -15.50 -10.25
CA ARG A 175 5.57 -15.53 -8.82
C ARG A 175 6.66 -16.20 -7.96
N HIS A 176 7.48 -17.08 -8.53
CA HIS A 176 8.64 -17.68 -7.85
C HIS A 176 9.71 -16.67 -7.43
N HIS A 177 9.69 -15.45 -7.98
CA HIS A 177 10.64 -14.38 -7.70
C HIS A 177 9.98 -13.11 -7.17
N SER A 178 8.69 -13.16 -6.79
CA SER A 178 8.02 -12.02 -6.15
C SER A 178 8.42 -11.97 -4.67
N PRO A 179 9.14 -10.94 -4.20
CA PRO A 179 9.51 -10.82 -2.78
C PRO A 179 8.30 -10.48 -1.88
N PHE A 180 7.09 -10.39 -2.43
CA PHE A 180 5.88 -9.91 -1.75
C PHE A 180 4.77 -10.95 -1.59
N THR A 181 4.94 -12.17 -2.12
CA THR A 181 3.95 -13.24 -1.95
C THR A 181 4.33 -14.13 -0.78
N TRP A 182 3.80 -13.81 0.41
CA TRP A 182 3.77 -14.70 1.57
C TRP A 182 2.62 -15.73 1.53
N LEU A 183 1.94 -15.88 0.39
CA LEU A 183 0.95 -16.95 0.23
C LEU A 183 1.69 -18.28 0.05
N PRO A 184 1.44 -19.31 0.89
CA PRO A 184 1.89 -20.66 0.61
C PRO A 184 1.42 -21.05 -0.79
N ALA A 185 2.28 -21.73 -1.55
CA ALA A 185 2.05 -22.08 -2.96
C ALA A 185 0.82 -23.01 -3.19
N GLU A 186 0.13 -23.42 -2.13
CA GLU A 186 -0.79 -24.56 -2.12
C GLU A 186 -2.25 -24.17 -2.46
N ASP A 187 -2.65 -22.90 -2.30
CA ASP A 187 -4.05 -22.47 -2.54
C ASP A 187 -4.32 -21.95 -3.97
N SER A 188 -3.35 -22.08 -4.89
CA SER A 188 -3.49 -21.59 -6.28
C SER A 188 -4.38 -22.47 -7.17
N ALA A 189 -4.77 -23.65 -6.72
CA ALA A 189 -5.58 -24.58 -7.51
C ALA A 189 -7.08 -24.17 -7.61
N ALA A 190 -7.52 -23.15 -6.87
CA ALA A 190 -8.94 -22.76 -6.81
C ALA A 190 -9.31 -21.50 -7.62
N ILE A 191 -8.37 -20.85 -8.32
CA ILE A 191 -8.65 -19.61 -9.10
C ILE A 191 -8.45 -19.82 -10.62
N ILE A 192 -8.20 -21.04 -11.06
CA ILE A 192 -8.34 -21.42 -12.48
C ILE A 192 -9.16 -22.72 -12.56
N ALA A 193 -10.47 -22.57 -12.41
CA ALA A 193 -11.50 -23.45 -12.95
C ALA A 193 -12.78 -22.64 -13.17
#